data_AF-A0A4Q5RR86-F1
#
_entry.id   AF-A0A4Q5RR86-F1
#
_cell.length_a   1.000
_cell.length_b   1.000
_cell.length_c   1.000
_cell.angle_alpha   90.00
_cell.angle_beta   90.00
_cell.angle_gamma   90.00
#
_symmetry.space_group_name_H-M   'P 1'
#
loop_
_entity.id
_entity.type
_entity.pdbx_description
1 polymer ?
#
loop_
_entity_poly.entity_id
_entity_poly.type
_entity_poly.pdbx_seq_one_letter_code
_entity_poly.pdbx_strand_id
1 'polypeptide(L)' 'MGRPPKHDLSTWTVVNDFPDPIPVTEAEVAVFERWFGDLFDELFDPPAPPSIAPDTSAYVESTDAEPLWSWPDLP' A
#
# COMPACT_ATOMS: atom_id res chain seq x y z
N MET A 1 0.92 -49.77 16.50
CA MET A 1 1.25 -48.36 16.79
C MET A 1 1.55 -47.68 15.46
N GLY A 2 0.61 -46.90 14.94
CA GLY A 2 0.68 -46.29 13.60
C GLY A 2 1.49 -45.00 13.59
N ARG A 3 2.20 -44.75 12.49
CA ARG A 3 2.92 -43.49 12.26
C ARG A 3 1.92 -42.32 12.26
N PRO A 4 2.27 -41.16 12.85
CA PRO A 4 1.45 -39.96 12.72
C PRO A 4 1.17 -39.64 11.24
N PRO A 5 -0.06 -39.28 10.86
CA PRO A 5 -0.40 -38.94 9.48
C PRO A 5 0.56 -37.87 8.98
N LYS A 6 1.32 -38.17 7.94
CA LYS A 6 2.23 -37.21 7.32
C LYS A 6 1.36 -36.25 6.52
N HIS A 7 1.28 -34.99 6.93
CA HIS A 7 0.43 -34.00 6.29
C HIS A 7 1.03 -33.68 4.92
N ASP A 8 0.28 -33.97 3.85
CA ASP A 8 0.67 -33.67 2.49
C ASP A 8 0.28 -32.23 2.16
N LEU A 9 1.28 -31.34 2.11
CA LEU A 9 1.08 -29.92 1.84
C LEU A 9 0.50 -29.66 0.43
N SER A 10 0.58 -30.62 -0.51
CA SER A 10 -0.03 -30.49 -1.83
C SER A 10 -1.56 -30.47 -1.79
N THR A 11 -2.15 -30.89 -0.67
CA THR A 11 -3.61 -30.86 -0.45
C THR A 11 -4.10 -29.56 0.18
N TRP A 12 -3.20 -28.64 0.54
CA TRP A 12 -3.58 -27.37 1.16
C TRP A 12 -3.99 -26.37 0.09
N THR A 13 -5.21 -25.86 0.19
CA THR A 13 -5.71 -24.77 -0.64
C THR A 13 -5.70 -23.48 0.18
N VAL A 14 -5.05 -22.44 -0.34
CA VAL A 14 -5.15 -21.09 0.22
C VAL A 14 -6.38 -20.44 -0.40
N VAL A 15 -7.40 -20.20 0.42
CA VAL A 15 -8.62 -19.50 0.00
C VAL A 15 -8.62 -18.12 0.64
N ASN A 16 -8.82 -17.10 -0.20
CA ASN A 16 -8.96 -15.72 0.27
C ASN A 16 -10.44 -15.43 0.55
N ASP A 17 -10.91 -15.83 1.73
CA ASP A 17 -12.31 -15.67 2.16
C ASP A 17 -12.61 -14.31 2.82
N PHE A 18 -11.81 -13.28 2.53
CA PHE A 18 -12.06 -11.95 3.08
C PHE A 18 -13.24 -11.25 2.37
N PRO A 19 -14.05 -10.49 3.13
CA PRO A 19 -15.10 -9.67 2.55
C PRO A 19 -14.52 -8.54 1.70
N ASP A 20 -15.26 -8.11 0.67
CA ASP A 20 -14.90 -6.98 -0.18
C ASP A 20 -15.88 -5.80 0.05
N PRO A 21 -15.42 -4.67 0.63
CA PRO A 21 -14.06 -4.41 1.12
C PRO A 21 -13.79 -5.02 2.50
N ILE A 22 -12.51 -5.24 2.83
CA ILE A 22 -12.07 -5.65 4.16
C ILE A 22 -12.45 -4.53 5.15
N PRO A 23 -13.26 -4.81 6.18
CA PRO A 23 -13.63 -3.78 7.14
C PRO A 23 -12.41 -3.41 7.99
N VAL A 24 -12.06 -2.13 7.96
CA VAL A 24 -11.02 -1.53 8.82
C VAL A 24 -11.65 -0.34 9.53
N THR A 25 -11.33 -0.19 10.81
CA THR A 25 -11.79 0.94 11.64
C THR A 25 -10.80 2.08 11.64
N GLU A 26 -11.26 3.31 11.88
CA GLU A 26 -10.40 4.48 12.05
C GLU A 26 -9.33 4.30 13.14
N ALA A 27 -9.66 3.56 14.21
CA ALA A 27 -8.70 3.27 15.27
C ALA A 27 -7.57 2.34 14.80
N GLU A 28 -7.88 1.38 13.93
CA GLU A 28 -6.87 0.52 13.31
C GLU A 28 -6.02 1.32 12.32
N VAL A 29 -6.63 2.16 11.48
CA VAL A 29 -5.90 3.06 10.57
C VAL A 29 -4.91 3.95 11.35
N ALA A 30 -5.35 4.56 12.45
CA ALA A 30 -4.49 5.40 13.29
C ALA A 30 -3.30 4.64 13.91
N VAL A 31 -3.46 3.35 14.22
CA VAL A 31 -2.34 2.51 14.65
C VAL A 31 -1.36 2.31 13.50
N PHE A 32 -1.83 1.97 12.30
CA PHE A 32 -0.97 1.83 11.12
C PHE A 32 -0.21 3.13 10.81
N GLU A 33 -0.91 4.26 10.76
CA GLU A 33 -0.31 5.58 10.53
C GLU A 33 0.71 5.97 11.60
N ARG A 34 0.50 5.58 12.86
CA ARG A 34 1.48 5.87 13.92
C ARG A 34 2.77 5.08 13.80
N TRP A 35 2.74 3.88 13.22
CA TRP A 35 3.94 3.06 13.01
C TRP A 35 4.68 3.42 11.72
N PHE A 36 3.98 3.93 10.71
CA PHE A 36 4.53 4.21 9.38
C PHE A 36 4.55 5.69 8.98
N GLY A 37 3.95 6.57 9.77
CA GLY A 37 3.82 8.00 9.45
C GLY A 37 5.17 8.64 9.16
N ASP A 38 6.12 8.48 10.07
CA ASP A 38 7.48 9.01 9.90
C ASP A 38 8.19 8.46 8.64
N LEU A 39 7.93 7.20 8.25
CA LEU A 39 8.49 6.59 7.04
C LEU A 39 7.88 7.20 5.77
N PHE A 40 6.57 7.47 5.79
CA PHE A 40 5.89 8.08 4.66
C PHE A 40 6.23 9.55 4.52
N ASP A 41 6.37 10.27 5.62
CA ASP A 41 6.85 11.66 5.61
C ASP A 41 8.27 11.70 5.02
N GLU A 42 9.18 10.79 5.40
CA GLU A 42 10.52 10.74 4.79
C GLU A 42 10.49 10.41 3.28
N LEU A 43 9.63 9.48 2.85
CA LEU A 43 9.59 9.00 1.47
C LEU A 43 8.83 9.94 0.53
N PHE A 44 7.83 10.65 1.05
CA PHE A 44 6.86 11.42 0.25
C PHE A 44 6.78 12.90 0.61
N ASP A 45 7.48 13.38 1.65
CA ASP A 45 7.53 14.82 1.86
C ASP A 45 8.17 15.46 0.63
N PRO A 46 7.48 16.41 -0.02
CA PRO A 46 8.10 17.19 -1.06
C PRO A 46 9.30 17.92 -0.43
N PRO A 47 10.45 17.97 -1.12
CA PRO A 47 11.56 18.77 -0.63
C PRO A 47 11.03 20.18 -0.36
N ALA A 48 11.38 20.73 0.81
CA ALA A 48 10.98 22.07 1.19
C ALA A 48 11.10 22.97 -0.04
N PRO A 49 10.02 23.67 -0.44
CA PRO A 49 10.06 24.45 -1.66
C PRO A 49 11.32 25.32 -1.58
N PRO A 50 12.14 25.40 -2.65
CA PRO A 50 13.21 26.36 -2.66
C PRO A 50 12.59 27.68 -2.21
N SER A 51 13.23 28.39 -1.28
CA SER A 51 12.79 29.71 -0.81
C SER A 51 12.81 30.67 -2.00
N ILE A 52 11.87 30.51 -2.91
CA ILE A 52 11.59 31.40 -4.00
C ILE A 52 10.91 32.57 -3.31
N ALA A 53 11.52 33.74 -3.50
CA ALA A 53 10.87 35.01 -3.31
C ALA A 53 9.43 34.97 -3.90
N PRO A 54 8.51 35.82 -3.44
CA PRO A 54 7.06 35.68 -3.66
C PRO A 54 6.57 35.91 -5.12
N ASP A 55 7.26 35.40 -6.14
CA ASP A 55 6.94 35.58 -7.55
C ASP A 55 7.14 34.30 -8.38
N THR A 56 6.72 33.14 -7.89
CA THR A 56 6.52 31.99 -8.80
C THR A 56 5.22 31.28 -8.49
N SER A 57 4.14 31.92 -8.91
CA SER A 57 2.85 31.27 -9.09
C SER A 57 2.92 30.27 -10.23
N ALA A 58 2.58 29.02 -9.91
CA ALA A 58 2.09 27.96 -10.78
C ALA A 58 3.06 27.33 -11.80
N TYR A 59 3.38 26.06 -11.57
CA TYR A 59 3.06 24.99 -12.52
C TYR A 59 2.95 23.67 -11.73
N VAL A 60 1.72 23.22 -11.45
CA VAL A 60 1.46 21.81 -11.13
C VAL A 60 0.72 21.28 -12.34
N GLU A 61 1.46 20.71 -13.28
CA GLU A 61 0.89 19.95 -14.38
C GLU A 61 0.52 18.58 -13.84
N SER A 62 -0.77 18.38 -13.58
CA SER A 62 -1.37 17.09 -13.31
C SER A 62 -1.88 16.54 -14.64
N THR A 63 -1.26 15.49 -15.16
CA THR A 63 -1.92 14.56 -16.10
C THR A 63 -1.22 13.19 -16.11
N ASP A 64 -2.03 12.15 -15.95
CA ASP A 64 -1.82 10.77 -16.41
C ASP A 64 -0.73 9.92 -15.75
N ALA A 65 -0.84 9.73 -14.44
CA ALA A 65 -0.32 8.50 -13.83
C ALA A 65 -1.44 7.46 -13.84
N GLU A 66 -1.43 6.57 -14.83
CA GLU A 66 -2.18 5.30 -14.76
C GLU A 66 -1.86 4.64 -13.43
N PRO A 67 -2.86 4.16 -12.68
CA PRO A 67 -2.64 3.63 -11.36
C PRO A 67 -1.60 2.50 -11.40
N LEU A 68 -0.62 2.53 -10.50
CA LEU A 68 0.43 1.51 -10.38
C LEU A 68 -0.12 0.08 -10.10
N TRP A 69 -1.44 -0.07 -9.92
CA TRP A 69 -2.14 -1.35 -9.80
C TRP A 69 -2.71 -1.88 -11.12
N SER A 70 -2.57 -1.16 -12.24
CA SER A 70 -2.82 -1.69 -13.59
C SER A 70 -1.65 -2.59 -14.00
N TRP A 71 -1.79 -3.91 -13.79
CA TRP A 71 -0.82 -4.87 -14.28
C TRP A 71 -0.82 -4.83 -15.82
N PRO A 72 0.32 -4.75 -16.50
CA PRO A 72 0.31 -4.96 -17.94
C PRO A 72 -0.16 -6.39 -18.19
N ASP A 73 -1.10 -6.56 -19.13
CA ASP A 73 -1.53 -7.88 -19.61
C ASP A 73 -0.28 -8.69 -19.99
N LEU A 74 0.11 -9.62 -19.12
CA LEU A 74 1.14 -10.59 -19.42
C LEU A 74 0.57 -11.59 -20.43
N PRO A 75 1.36 -12.03 -21.43
CA PRO A 75 0.90 -12.96 -22.46
C PRO A 75 0.46 -14.33 -21.91
#